data_AF-A0A9Q9XYM0-F1
#
_entry.id   AF-A0A9Q9XYM0-F1
#
_cell.length_a   1.000
_cell.length_b   1.000
_cell.length_c   1.000
_cell.angle_alpha   90.00
_cell.angle_beta   90.00
_cell.angle_gamma   90.00
#
_symmetry.space_group_name_H-M   'P 1'
#
loop_
_entity.id
_entity.type
_entity.pdbx_description
1 polymer ?
#
loop_
_entity_poly.entity_id
_entity_poly.type
_entity_poly.pdbx_seq_one_letter_code
_entity_poly.pdbx_strand_id
1 'polypeptide(L)'
;MQTIFLGYGPSFKFKTKIPPFENIELYNVMCDLLDLKPAPNNGTHGSLNQLLRAPVHIPSMPEEVSKPNPAGPVTALSDDLGCTCEDKNKMEELNQRLRQVTDDNKNLPYGRPAVMIRTKYYILHHSDYISGYSEALSMPLWTSYTVSKQVDFTPLTEALSNCVRPDIRVPSVYSQSCSNYRADKQISYSFLYPPQLSSSQEVRNDAVLITNTVPMYPAFKRVWGYFQKSLVRRYASERNGVNVVVGPIFDYDYNGLRDSAETIKQYVSGSVQIPSHYYIVVTSCLDYTQTVDSCAGPLSVFSFILPHRSDNDESCNSSEDETKWVEELIKTHTARIRDVELLTGLDFYRRTSRTYEEILSLKTYLHTYESEI
;
A
#
# COMPACT_ATOMS: atom_id res chain seq x y z
N MET A 1 22.19 12.12 -10.02
CA MET A 1 23.40 12.81 -9.48
C MET A 1 24.06 11.96 -8.39
N GLN A 2 24.55 10.77 -8.73
CA GLN A 2 25.14 9.84 -7.77
C GLN A 2 26.52 10.34 -7.30
N THR A 3 26.94 9.94 -6.08
CA THR A 3 28.27 10.25 -5.52
C THR A 3 28.99 9.00 -5.02
N ILE A 4 30.25 9.14 -4.61
CA ILE A 4 31.08 8.04 -4.16
C ILE A 4 31.00 7.84 -2.63
N PHE A 5 31.07 6.58 -2.21
CA PHE A 5 31.32 6.19 -0.83
C PHE A 5 32.36 5.07 -0.80
N LEU A 6 33.38 5.20 0.06
CA LEU A 6 34.40 4.18 0.30
C LEU A 6 34.70 4.11 1.80
N GLY A 7 34.35 2.98 2.42
CA GLY A 7 34.73 2.67 3.80
C GLY A 7 36.01 1.81 3.84
N TYR A 8 37.03 2.27 4.57
CA TYR A 8 38.26 1.49 4.81
C TYR A 8 38.67 1.59 6.27
N GLY A 9 38.96 0.45 6.89
CA GLY A 9 39.38 0.37 8.28
C GLY A 9 39.10 -1.00 8.91
N PRO A 10 39.49 -1.20 10.18
CA PRO A 10 39.29 -2.47 10.88
C PRO A 10 37.80 -2.81 11.05
N SER A 11 36.94 -1.80 11.21
CA SER A 11 35.50 -1.98 11.43
C SER A 11 34.72 -2.33 10.16
N PHE A 12 35.21 -1.97 8.97
CA PHE A 12 34.54 -2.24 7.70
C PHE A 12 34.90 -3.61 7.13
N LYS A 13 33.93 -4.31 6.51
CA LYS A 13 34.18 -5.58 5.84
C LYS A 13 35.19 -5.44 4.69
N PHE A 14 36.03 -6.45 4.51
CA PHE A 14 37.06 -6.45 3.47
C PHE A 14 36.48 -6.82 2.10
N LYS A 15 36.92 -6.15 1.03
CA LYS A 15 36.55 -6.43 -0.38
C LYS A 15 35.04 -6.67 -0.59
N THR A 16 34.21 -5.89 0.10
CA THR A 16 32.75 -6.03 0.06
C THR A 16 32.15 -4.88 -0.74
N LYS A 17 31.32 -5.21 -1.74
CA LYS A 17 30.50 -4.24 -2.47
C LYS A 17 29.07 -4.35 -1.93
N ILE A 18 28.46 -3.21 -1.62
CA ILE A 18 27.07 -3.13 -1.18
C ILE A 18 26.21 -2.39 -2.22
N PRO A 19 24.88 -2.54 -2.17
CA PRO A 19 23.97 -1.72 -2.96
C PRO A 19 24.13 -0.22 -2.68
N PRO A 20 23.71 0.66 -3.61
CA PRO A 20 23.57 2.08 -3.33
C PRO A 20 22.66 2.34 -2.13
N PHE A 21 22.95 3.39 -1.39
CA PHE A 21 22.22 3.81 -0.20
C PHE A 21 22.30 5.35 -0.08
N GLU A 22 21.44 5.92 0.76
CA GLU A 22 21.38 7.37 0.95
C GLU A 22 22.39 7.86 2.00
N ASN A 23 22.96 9.04 1.78
CA ASN A 23 23.96 9.61 2.69
C ASN A 23 23.40 9.91 4.10
N ILE A 24 22.09 10.05 4.26
CA ILE A 24 21.43 10.24 5.56
C ILE A 24 21.70 9.08 6.54
N GLU A 25 22.00 7.89 6.01
CA GLU A 25 22.29 6.70 6.81
C GLU A 25 23.69 6.73 7.46
N LEU A 26 24.61 7.57 6.94
CA LEU A 26 26.00 7.61 7.40
C LEU A 26 26.17 8.15 8.82
N TYR A 27 25.27 9.02 9.28
CA TYR A 27 25.34 9.56 10.64
C TYR A 27 25.27 8.46 11.70
N ASN A 28 24.34 7.50 11.53
CA ASN A 28 24.22 6.35 12.44
C ASN A 28 25.47 5.47 12.39
N VAL A 29 26.00 5.19 11.20
CA VAL A 29 27.24 4.40 11.04
C VAL A 29 28.44 5.09 11.71
N MET A 30 28.58 6.40 11.56
CA MET A 30 29.66 7.15 12.23
C MET A 30 29.53 7.12 13.75
N CYS A 31 28.29 7.19 14.27
CA CYS A 31 28.05 7.02 15.70
C CYS A 31 28.43 5.62 16.17
N ASP A 32 28.05 4.57 15.44
CA ASP A 32 28.41 3.17 15.76
C ASP A 32 29.93 2.95 15.76
N LEU A 33 30.66 3.56 14.82
CA LEU A 33 32.12 3.46 14.73
C LEU A 33 32.85 4.16 15.90
N LEU A 34 32.19 5.14 16.53
CA LEU A 34 32.71 5.92 17.65
C LEU A 34 32.11 5.49 19.00
N ASP A 35 31.30 4.43 19.03
CA ASP A 35 30.55 3.98 20.21
C ASP A 35 29.68 5.09 20.83
N LEU A 36 29.02 5.87 19.98
CA LEU A 36 28.13 6.96 20.36
C LEU A 36 26.67 6.57 20.16
N LYS A 37 25.81 7.08 21.04
CA LYS A 37 24.36 7.06 20.81
C LYS A 37 23.98 8.19 19.84
N PRO A 38 23.43 7.89 18.64
CA PRO A 38 23.03 8.93 17.70
C PRO A 38 21.88 9.79 18.26
N ALA A 39 21.90 11.09 17.94
CA ALA A 39 20.74 11.96 18.13
C ALA A 39 19.61 11.59 17.15
N PRO A 40 18.33 11.98 17.41
CA PRO A 40 17.24 11.74 16.47
C PRO A 40 17.56 12.28 15.07
N ASN A 41 17.44 11.43 14.05
CA ASN A 41 17.77 11.72 12.66
C ASN A 41 16.90 10.88 11.71
N ASN A 42 16.98 11.13 10.40
CA ASN A 42 16.15 10.47 9.40
C ASN A 42 16.72 9.13 8.89
N GLY A 43 17.95 8.77 9.27
CA GLY A 43 18.55 7.50 8.92
C GLY A 43 17.89 6.34 9.66
N THR A 44 17.80 5.19 9.02
CA THR A 44 17.24 3.96 9.60
C THR A 44 18.35 3.15 10.27
N HIS A 45 18.55 3.34 11.59
CA HIS A 45 19.64 2.70 12.34
C HIS A 45 19.60 1.17 12.19
N GLY A 46 20.69 0.58 11.69
CA GLY A 46 20.81 -0.84 11.37
C GLY A 46 20.70 -1.19 9.88
N SER A 47 20.18 -0.30 9.04
CA SER A 47 20.05 -0.50 7.57
C SER A 47 21.39 -0.79 6.88
N LEU A 48 22.48 -0.24 7.43
CA LEU A 48 23.84 -0.36 6.92
C LEU A 48 24.72 -1.32 7.73
N ASN A 49 24.17 -2.14 8.62
CA ASN A 49 24.95 -3.12 9.40
C ASN A 49 25.77 -4.07 8.51
N GLN A 50 25.31 -4.32 7.28
CA GLN A 50 26.04 -5.11 6.29
C GLN A 50 27.42 -4.54 5.92
N LEU A 51 27.71 -3.26 6.17
CA LEU A 51 29.02 -2.63 5.97
C LEU A 51 30.05 -3.03 7.04
N LEU A 52 29.59 -3.33 8.26
CA LEU A 52 30.42 -3.48 9.43
C LEU A 52 30.77 -4.96 9.68
N ARG A 53 32.00 -5.24 10.14
CA ARG A 53 32.42 -6.60 10.53
C ARG A 53 31.72 -7.06 11.80
N ALA A 54 31.55 -6.14 12.74
CA ALA A 54 30.89 -6.35 14.02
C ALA A 54 29.97 -5.14 14.29
N PRO A 55 28.69 -5.22 13.89
CA PRO A 55 27.73 -4.16 14.17
C PRO A 55 27.52 -3.99 15.68
N VAL A 56 27.57 -2.74 16.16
CA VAL A 56 27.34 -2.40 17.57
C VAL A 56 25.84 -2.33 17.87
N HIS A 57 25.07 -1.73 16.96
CA HIS A 57 23.62 -1.63 17.07
C HIS A 57 22.95 -2.88 16.51
N ILE A 58 22.16 -3.56 17.35
CA ILE A 58 21.29 -4.67 16.94
C ILE A 58 19.85 -4.15 16.92
N PRO A 59 19.25 -3.94 15.74
CA PRO A 59 17.92 -3.36 15.65
C PRO A 59 16.86 -4.36 16.16
N SER A 60 15.86 -3.85 16.87
CA SER A 60 14.71 -4.61 17.35
C SER A 60 13.44 -4.17 16.64
N MET A 61 12.60 -5.12 16.25
CA MET A 61 11.32 -4.82 15.62
C MET A 61 10.41 -4.06 16.60
N PRO A 62 9.83 -2.91 16.21
CA PRO A 62 9.05 -2.09 17.12
C PRO A 62 7.74 -2.81 17.48
N GLU A 63 7.24 -2.62 18.69
CA GLU A 63 5.97 -3.22 19.11
C GLU A 63 4.79 -2.55 18.41
N GLU A 64 3.83 -3.36 17.97
CA GLU A 64 2.60 -2.86 17.37
C GLU A 64 1.78 -2.08 18.40
N VAL A 65 1.36 -0.86 18.04
CA VAL A 65 0.63 0.04 18.94
C VAL A 65 -0.86 -0.30 18.99
N SER A 66 -1.46 -0.60 17.84
CA SER A 66 -2.87 -0.99 17.76
C SER A 66 -3.01 -2.38 17.17
N LYS A 67 -3.59 -3.30 17.93
CA LYS A 67 -3.99 -4.63 17.44
C LYS A 67 -5.34 -4.52 16.73
N PRO A 68 -5.62 -5.40 15.75
CA PRO A 68 -6.90 -5.37 15.07
C PRO A 68 -8.03 -5.73 16.03
N ASN A 69 -9.14 -5.03 15.91
CA ASN A 69 -10.35 -5.32 16.65
C ASN A 69 -10.95 -6.66 16.16
N PRO A 70 -11.51 -7.49 17.06
CA PRO A 70 -12.26 -8.66 16.63
C PRO A 70 -13.45 -8.22 15.79
N ALA A 71 -13.69 -8.89 14.66
CA ALA A 71 -14.87 -8.65 13.85
C ALA A 71 -16.13 -8.88 14.71
N GLY A 72 -16.87 -7.81 15.00
CA GLY A 72 -18.02 -7.84 15.91
C GLY A 72 -19.27 -8.47 15.29
N PRO A 73 -20.24 -8.94 16.10
CA PRO A 73 -21.51 -9.45 15.60
C PRO A 73 -22.34 -8.34 14.93
N VAL A 74 -22.96 -8.73 13.83
CA VAL A 74 -23.81 -7.92 12.96
C VAL A 74 -25.06 -7.44 13.70
N THR A 75 -25.09 -6.15 14.03
CA THR A 75 -26.35 -5.42 14.24
C THR A 75 -26.35 -4.25 13.28
N ALA A 76 -26.61 -4.56 12.00
CA ALA A 76 -26.84 -3.55 10.99
C ALA A 76 -28.18 -2.89 11.27
N LEU A 77 -28.16 -1.75 11.99
CA LEU A 77 -29.14 -0.71 11.73
C LEU A 77 -28.86 -0.23 10.30
N SER A 78 -29.72 -0.63 9.37
CA SER A 78 -29.55 -0.34 7.94
C SER A 78 -29.97 1.10 7.67
N ASP A 79 -29.09 2.06 7.95
CA ASP A 79 -29.23 3.36 7.32
C ASP A 79 -28.97 3.20 5.81
N ASP A 80 -29.80 3.84 5.00
CA ASP A 80 -29.65 3.80 3.55
C ASP A 80 -28.41 4.60 3.12
N LEU A 81 -27.33 3.89 2.80
CA LEU A 81 -26.09 4.48 2.27
C LEU A 81 -26.23 4.97 0.82
N GLY A 82 -27.40 4.79 0.17
CA GLY A 82 -27.67 5.20 -1.21
C GLY A 82 -26.93 4.36 -2.26
N CYS A 83 -26.34 3.24 -1.86
CA CYS A 83 -25.56 2.36 -2.72
C CYS A 83 -26.46 1.45 -3.56
N THR A 84 -26.14 1.28 -4.84
CA THR A 84 -26.95 0.50 -5.78
C THR A 84 -26.11 -0.53 -6.50
N CYS A 85 -26.61 -1.76 -6.61
CA CYS A 85 -26.07 -2.80 -7.48
C CYS A 85 -27.23 -3.69 -7.94
N GLU A 86 -27.29 -4.02 -9.24
CA GLU A 86 -28.45 -4.68 -9.85
C GLU A 86 -28.64 -6.15 -9.40
N ASP A 87 -27.55 -6.83 -9.03
CA ASP A 87 -27.57 -8.24 -8.58
C ASP A 87 -27.92 -8.38 -7.08
N LYS A 88 -29.19 -8.20 -6.73
CA LYS A 88 -29.69 -8.33 -5.35
C LYS A 88 -29.86 -9.78 -4.87
N ASN A 89 -29.93 -10.77 -5.76
CA ASN A 89 -30.38 -12.14 -5.45
C ASN A 89 -29.36 -13.08 -4.76
N LYS A 90 -28.21 -12.59 -4.31
CA LYS A 90 -27.16 -13.42 -3.66
C LYS A 90 -26.60 -12.84 -2.35
N MET A 91 -27.37 -11.98 -1.66
CA MET A 91 -26.89 -11.28 -0.47
C MET A 91 -26.55 -12.23 0.70
N GLU A 92 -27.36 -13.27 0.92
CA GLU A 92 -27.12 -14.27 1.98
C GLU A 92 -25.88 -15.12 1.73
N GLU A 93 -25.66 -15.56 0.48
CA GLU A 93 -24.46 -16.31 0.07
C GLU A 93 -23.19 -15.45 0.22
N LEU A 94 -23.25 -14.17 -0.14
CA LEU A 94 -22.17 -13.21 0.08
C LEU A 94 -21.85 -13.09 1.57
N ASN A 95 -22.86 -12.92 2.41
CA ASN A 95 -22.70 -12.79 3.85
C ASN A 95 -22.06 -14.03 4.49
N GLN A 96 -22.37 -15.22 3.97
CA GLN A 96 -21.74 -16.46 4.43
C GLN A 96 -20.26 -16.53 4.04
N ARG A 97 -19.91 -16.13 2.81
CA ARG A 97 -18.51 -16.11 2.33
C ARG A 97 -17.64 -15.11 3.10
N LEU A 98 -18.15 -13.91 3.38
CA LEU A 98 -17.41 -12.87 4.11
C LEU A 98 -17.09 -13.25 5.57
N ARG A 99 -17.74 -14.30 6.10
CA ARG A 99 -17.51 -14.86 7.44
C ARG A 99 -16.54 -16.06 7.45
N GLN A 100 -16.16 -16.57 6.29
CA GLN A 100 -15.24 -17.71 6.23
C GLN A 100 -13.80 -17.25 6.51
N VAL A 101 -13.10 -18.02 7.33
CA VAL A 101 -11.67 -17.83 7.56
C VAL A 101 -10.95 -18.22 6.27
N THR A 102 -10.21 -17.28 5.70
CA THR A 102 -9.40 -17.47 4.49
C THR A 102 -7.95 -17.64 4.90
N ASP A 103 -7.15 -18.36 4.11
CA ASP A 103 -5.71 -18.43 4.32
C ASP A 103 -5.06 -17.07 4.02
N ASP A 104 -4.52 -16.43 5.08
CA ASP A 104 -3.84 -15.15 4.99
C ASP A 104 -2.59 -15.22 4.09
N ASN A 105 -1.94 -16.39 3.99
CA ASN A 105 -0.62 -16.51 3.35
C ASN A 105 -0.65 -16.11 1.87
N LYS A 106 -1.77 -16.33 1.17
CA LYS A 106 -1.91 -15.96 -0.25
C LYS A 106 -1.75 -14.46 -0.45
N ASN A 107 -2.46 -13.65 0.35
CA ASN A 107 -2.56 -12.20 0.14
C ASN A 107 -1.72 -11.40 1.15
N LEU A 108 -1.15 -12.02 2.17
CA LEU A 108 -0.24 -11.45 3.16
C LEU A 108 1.01 -12.34 3.35
N PRO A 109 1.77 -12.64 2.28
CA PRO A 109 2.93 -13.55 2.36
C PRO A 109 4.02 -13.05 3.31
N TYR A 110 4.08 -11.73 3.58
CA TYR A 110 5.07 -11.10 4.44
C TYR A 110 4.51 -10.64 5.80
N GLY A 111 3.32 -11.15 6.15
CA GLY A 111 2.55 -10.72 7.31
C GLY A 111 1.79 -9.41 7.07
N ARG A 112 0.75 -9.19 7.89
CA ARG A 112 0.00 -7.93 7.87
C ARG A 112 0.88 -6.75 8.29
N PRO A 113 0.70 -5.56 7.69
CA PRO A 113 1.28 -4.33 8.22
C PRO A 113 0.85 -4.12 9.68
N ALA A 114 1.80 -3.83 10.56
CA ALA A 114 1.48 -3.44 11.92
C ALA A 114 1.07 -1.96 11.97
N VAL A 115 0.09 -1.64 12.81
CA VAL A 115 -0.39 -0.27 12.95
C VAL A 115 0.33 0.40 14.12
N MET A 116 1.18 1.37 13.80
CA MET A 116 2.10 2.06 14.74
C MET A 116 1.47 3.31 15.37
N ILE A 117 0.16 3.49 15.18
CA ILE A 117 -0.63 4.61 15.68
C ILE A 117 -1.77 4.08 16.54
N ARG A 118 -2.30 4.91 17.45
CA ARG A 118 -3.50 4.59 18.23
C ARG A 118 -4.74 4.78 17.38
N THR A 119 -5.32 3.69 16.90
CA THR A 119 -6.57 3.72 16.11
C THR A 119 -7.32 2.40 16.24
N LYS A 120 -8.62 2.42 15.95
CA LYS A 120 -9.44 1.22 15.84
C LYS A 120 -9.56 0.81 14.38
N TYR A 121 -9.29 -0.46 14.10
CA TYR A 121 -9.39 -1.01 12.75
C TYR A 121 -9.69 -2.51 12.78
N TYR A 122 -10.26 -3.02 11.70
CA TYR A 122 -10.63 -4.42 11.53
C TYR A 122 -9.86 -5.05 10.37
N ILE A 123 -9.58 -6.35 10.47
CA ILE A 123 -9.12 -7.12 9.31
C ILE A 123 -10.33 -7.67 8.57
N LEU A 124 -10.51 -7.24 7.33
CA LEU A 124 -11.56 -7.73 6.45
C LEU A 124 -10.94 -8.69 5.43
N HIS A 125 -11.28 -9.98 5.58
CA HIS A 125 -10.80 -11.05 4.71
C HIS A 125 -11.74 -11.23 3.52
N HIS A 126 -11.14 -11.50 2.36
CA HIS A 126 -11.79 -11.90 1.13
C HIS A 126 -10.89 -12.91 0.39
N SER A 127 -11.43 -13.61 -0.59
CA SER A 127 -10.69 -14.65 -1.33
C SER A 127 -9.45 -14.13 -2.08
N ASP A 128 -9.54 -12.92 -2.63
CA ASP A 128 -8.50 -12.34 -3.49
C ASP A 128 -7.80 -11.12 -2.89
N TYR A 129 -8.25 -10.63 -1.73
CA TYR A 129 -7.57 -9.54 -1.03
C TYR A 129 -7.89 -9.51 0.46
N ILE A 130 -7.03 -8.87 1.25
CA ILE A 130 -7.22 -8.63 2.67
C ILE A 130 -7.00 -7.14 2.94
N SER A 131 -7.80 -6.53 3.81
CA SER A 131 -7.68 -5.11 4.12
C SER A 131 -7.73 -4.83 5.61
N GLY A 132 -7.02 -3.78 6.04
CA GLY A 132 -7.11 -3.21 7.38
C GLY A 132 -8.03 -1.99 7.40
N TYR A 133 -9.31 -2.18 7.70
CA TYR A 133 -10.34 -1.13 7.63
C TYR A 133 -10.39 -0.25 8.88
N SER A 134 -10.18 1.06 8.75
CA SER A 134 -10.20 2.01 9.86
C SER A 134 -11.61 2.55 10.12
N GLU A 135 -12.08 2.48 11.37
CA GLU A 135 -13.33 3.13 11.78
C GLU A 135 -13.25 4.65 11.66
N ALA A 136 -12.11 5.22 12.07
CA ALA A 136 -11.92 6.67 12.15
C ALA A 136 -11.86 7.34 10.77
N LEU A 137 -11.38 6.62 9.75
CA LEU A 137 -11.27 7.12 8.38
C LEU A 137 -12.43 6.67 7.49
N SER A 138 -13.24 5.72 7.96
CA SER A 138 -14.24 4.99 7.15
C SER A 138 -13.67 4.40 5.85
N MET A 139 -12.39 4.02 5.84
CA MET A 139 -11.71 3.42 4.68
C MET A 139 -10.53 2.54 5.11
N PRO A 140 -10.01 1.67 4.22
CA PRO A 140 -8.81 0.90 4.52
C PRO A 140 -7.58 1.78 4.75
N LEU A 141 -6.81 1.45 5.78
CA LEU A 141 -5.42 1.89 5.95
C LEU A 141 -4.53 1.26 4.88
N TRP A 142 -4.82 0.00 4.57
CA TRP A 142 -4.10 -0.79 3.58
C TRP A 142 -5.01 -1.89 3.02
N THR A 143 -4.78 -2.24 1.76
CA THR A 143 -5.36 -3.41 1.09
C THR A 143 -4.22 -4.18 0.42
N SER A 144 -4.13 -5.48 0.70
CA SER A 144 -3.08 -6.36 0.20
C SER A 144 -3.68 -7.50 -0.63
N TYR A 145 -3.08 -7.76 -1.78
CA TYR A 145 -3.48 -8.84 -2.69
C TYR A 145 -2.29 -9.34 -3.50
N THR A 146 -2.35 -10.60 -3.94
CA THR A 146 -1.29 -11.20 -4.76
C THR A 146 -1.80 -11.55 -6.14
N VAL A 147 -1.05 -11.15 -7.17
CA VAL A 147 -1.36 -11.37 -8.57
C VAL A 147 -0.34 -12.36 -9.13
N SER A 148 -0.82 -13.49 -9.66
CA SER A 148 0.00 -14.51 -10.31
C SER A 148 0.52 -14.04 -11.68
N LYS A 149 1.58 -14.70 -12.17
CA LYS A 149 2.19 -14.42 -13.49
C LYS A 149 1.18 -14.40 -14.64
N GLN A 150 0.25 -15.35 -14.61
CA GLN A 150 -0.89 -15.40 -15.51
C GLN A 150 -2.13 -15.01 -14.70
N VAL A 151 -2.76 -13.92 -15.10
CA VAL A 151 -4.03 -13.46 -14.53
C VAL A 151 -4.93 -13.01 -15.67
N ASP A 152 -6.19 -13.43 -15.61
CA ASP A 152 -7.20 -12.97 -16.54
C ASP A 152 -7.71 -11.62 -16.07
N PHE A 153 -7.61 -10.62 -16.96
CA PHE A 153 -8.22 -9.32 -16.73
C PHE A 153 -9.61 -9.32 -17.35
N THR A 154 -10.62 -9.23 -16.52
CA THR A 154 -12.01 -9.27 -16.94
C THR A 154 -12.57 -7.83 -16.95
N PRO A 155 -12.91 -7.27 -18.13
CA PRO A 155 -13.46 -5.92 -18.19
C PRO A 155 -14.72 -5.80 -17.33
N LEU A 156 -14.82 -4.72 -16.56
CA LEU A 156 -16.06 -4.38 -15.88
C LEU A 156 -17.10 -3.98 -16.91
N THR A 157 -18.31 -4.56 -16.80
CA THR A 157 -19.48 -4.05 -17.51
C THR A 157 -19.86 -2.68 -16.95
N GLU A 158 -20.52 -1.85 -17.75
CA GLU A 158 -21.00 -0.53 -17.30
C GLU A 158 -21.87 -0.64 -16.04
N ALA A 159 -22.71 -1.68 -15.94
CA ALA A 159 -23.54 -1.97 -14.77
C ALA A 159 -22.73 -2.20 -13.47
N LEU A 160 -21.54 -2.80 -13.57
CA LEU A 160 -20.67 -3.03 -12.42
C LEU A 160 -19.73 -1.86 -12.13
N SER A 161 -19.49 -0.97 -13.10
CA SER A 161 -18.63 0.20 -12.91
C SER A 161 -19.15 1.18 -11.85
N ASN A 162 -20.48 1.25 -11.71
CA ASN A 162 -21.18 2.08 -10.70
C ASN A 162 -21.80 1.23 -9.57
N CYS A 163 -21.51 -0.07 -9.54
CA CYS A 163 -22.00 -0.96 -8.49
C CYS A 163 -21.18 -0.76 -7.21
N VAL A 164 -21.86 -0.44 -6.12
CA VAL A 164 -21.28 -0.46 -4.77
C VAL A 164 -22.25 -1.15 -3.83
N ARG A 165 -21.72 -2.01 -2.97
CA ARG A 165 -22.49 -2.81 -2.00
C ARG A 165 -22.11 -2.46 -0.56
N PRO A 166 -23.08 -2.31 0.36
CA PRO A 166 -22.77 -2.22 1.79
C PRO A 166 -22.06 -3.49 2.29
N ASP A 167 -21.18 -3.33 3.27
CA ASP A 167 -20.50 -4.45 3.95
C ASP A 167 -21.14 -4.66 5.33
N ILE A 168 -21.76 -5.81 5.53
CA ILE A 168 -22.47 -6.13 6.78
C ILE A 168 -21.55 -6.25 8.01
N ARG A 169 -20.24 -6.37 7.80
CA ARG A 169 -19.25 -6.49 8.89
C ARG A 169 -18.93 -5.13 9.51
N VAL A 170 -19.27 -4.04 8.83
CA VAL A 170 -18.99 -2.67 9.26
C VAL A 170 -20.31 -1.92 9.47
N PRO A 171 -20.54 -1.33 10.65
CA PRO A 171 -21.73 -0.50 10.90
C PRO A 171 -21.84 0.68 9.92
N SER A 172 -23.08 1.13 9.64
CA SER A 172 -23.35 2.28 8.77
C SER A 172 -22.62 3.56 9.21
N VAL A 173 -22.56 3.81 10.54
CA VAL A 173 -21.88 4.98 11.12
C VAL A 173 -20.37 5.03 10.83
N TYR A 174 -19.75 3.89 10.58
CA TYR A 174 -18.33 3.80 10.22
C TYR A 174 -18.11 3.53 8.74
N SER A 175 -19.18 3.50 7.94
CA SER A 175 -19.15 3.26 6.50
C SER A 175 -19.28 4.57 5.72
N GLN A 176 -18.71 4.62 4.52
CA GLN A 176 -18.94 5.73 3.59
C GLN A 176 -20.36 5.67 3.01
N SER A 177 -20.85 6.82 2.52
CA SER A 177 -22.14 6.92 1.83
C SER A 177 -21.95 7.12 0.33
N CYS A 178 -22.61 6.28 -0.48
CA CYS A 178 -22.64 6.44 -1.93
C CYS A 178 -23.37 7.72 -2.36
N SER A 179 -24.33 8.19 -1.55
CA SER A 179 -25.02 9.46 -1.78
C SER A 179 -24.07 10.66 -1.73
N ASN A 180 -23.06 10.64 -0.86
CA ASN A 180 -22.07 11.72 -0.75
C ASN A 180 -21.27 11.87 -2.05
N TYR A 181 -20.91 10.76 -2.68
CA TYR A 181 -20.21 10.75 -3.98
C TYR A 181 -21.09 11.16 -5.15
N ARG A 182 -22.41 10.98 -5.07
CA ARG A 182 -23.35 11.45 -6.11
C ARG A 182 -23.62 12.95 -5.98
N ALA A 183 -23.58 13.48 -4.76
CA ALA A 183 -23.81 14.90 -4.48
C ALA A 183 -22.60 15.77 -4.87
N ASP A 184 -21.38 15.24 -4.69
CA ASP A 184 -20.14 15.94 -5.03
C ASP A 184 -19.76 15.73 -6.51
N LYS A 185 -19.54 16.83 -7.24
CA LYS A 185 -19.16 16.78 -8.67
C LYS A 185 -17.65 16.76 -8.89
N GLN A 186 -16.87 17.11 -7.87
CA GLN A 186 -15.41 17.25 -7.97
C GLN A 186 -14.70 15.94 -7.66
N ILE A 187 -15.26 15.12 -6.77
CA ILE A 187 -14.65 13.87 -6.32
C ILE A 187 -15.53 12.67 -6.63
N SER A 188 -14.88 11.56 -6.99
CA SER A 188 -15.51 10.27 -7.21
C SER A 188 -14.97 9.28 -6.18
N TYR A 189 -15.19 7.99 -6.39
CA TYR A 189 -14.57 6.92 -5.63
C TYR A 189 -13.87 5.94 -6.58
N SER A 190 -12.95 5.16 -6.04
CA SER A 190 -12.34 4.02 -6.71
C SER A 190 -12.13 2.88 -5.72
N PHE A 191 -11.73 1.72 -6.23
CA PHE A 191 -11.48 0.53 -5.43
C PHE A 191 -9.98 0.34 -5.21
N LEU A 192 -9.57 -0.01 -3.99
CA LEU A 192 -8.17 -0.34 -3.70
C LEU A 192 -7.77 -1.68 -4.33
N TYR A 193 -8.54 -2.74 -4.05
CA TYR A 193 -8.45 -3.98 -4.81
C TYR A 193 -9.29 -3.86 -6.11
N PRO A 194 -8.71 -4.02 -7.31
CA PRO A 194 -9.42 -3.88 -8.58
C PRO A 194 -10.38 -5.05 -8.86
N PRO A 195 -11.69 -4.82 -9.03
CA PRO A 195 -12.66 -5.87 -9.37
C PRO A 195 -12.37 -6.62 -10.69
N GLN A 196 -11.56 -6.05 -11.57
CA GLN A 196 -11.17 -6.65 -12.84
C GLN A 196 -10.15 -7.80 -12.68
N LEU A 197 -9.49 -7.90 -11.52
CA LEU A 197 -8.56 -8.98 -11.18
C LEU A 197 -9.22 -10.11 -10.38
N SER A 198 -10.53 -10.05 -10.18
CA SER A 198 -11.26 -11.08 -9.42
C SER A 198 -11.25 -12.42 -10.14
N SER A 199 -10.95 -13.48 -9.38
CA SER A 199 -10.83 -14.86 -9.88
C SER A 199 -12.14 -15.46 -10.37
N SER A 200 -13.29 -14.98 -9.88
CA SER A 200 -14.62 -15.39 -10.35
C SER A 200 -15.63 -14.24 -10.28
N GLN A 201 -16.79 -14.43 -10.90
CA GLN A 201 -17.89 -13.46 -10.83
C GLN A 201 -18.41 -13.27 -9.39
N GLU A 202 -18.41 -14.32 -8.58
CA GLU A 202 -18.79 -14.28 -7.17
C GLU A 202 -17.79 -13.46 -6.35
N VAL A 203 -16.49 -13.66 -6.57
CA VAL A 203 -15.45 -12.89 -5.89
C VAL A 203 -15.44 -11.43 -6.35
N ARG A 204 -15.84 -11.15 -7.59
CA ARG A 204 -16.02 -9.77 -8.07
C ARG A 204 -17.06 -8.99 -7.26
N ASN A 205 -18.11 -9.66 -6.77
CA ASN A 205 -19.08 -9.02 -5.89
C ASN A 205 -18.46 -8.59 -4.54
N ASP A 206 -17.40 -9.26 -4.11
CA ASP A 206 -16.67 -8.94 -2.87
C ASP A 206 -15.73 -7.74 -3.11
N ALA A 207 -15.28 -7.52 -4.35
CA ALA A 207 -14.43 -6.39 -4.72
C ALA A 207 -15.20 -5.06 -4.81
N VAL A 208 -16.52 -5.09 -5.01
CA VAL A 208 -17.39 -3.89 -5.11
C VAL A 208 -18.03 -3.50 -3.77
N LEU A 209 -17.46 -3.95 -2.65
CA LEU A 209 -17.89 -3.53 -1.32
C LEU A 209 -17.47 -2.09 -1.03
N ILE A 210 -18.31 -1.34 -0.31
CA ILE A 210 -18.03 0.03 0.15
C ILE A 210 -16.76 0.09 1.00
N THR A 211 -16.44 -0.99 1.73
CA THR A 211 -15.22 -1.12 2.55
C THR A 211 -13.94 -1.23 1.72
N ASN A 212 -14.03 -1.47 0.41
CA ASN A 212 -12.89 -1.42 -0.52
C ASN A 212 -12.80 -0.07 -1.27
N THR A 213 -13.70 0.89 -0.99
CA THR A 213 -13.74 2.17 -1.68
C THR A 213 -12.93 3.27 -0.98
N VAL A 214 -12.36 4.15 -1.79
CA VAL A 214 -11.64 5.35 -1.35
C VAL A 214 -11.97 6.54 -2.27
N PRO A 215 -11.99 7.78 -1.74
CA PRO A 215 -12.36 8.97 -2.52
C PRO A 215 -11.25 9.36 -3.49
N MET A 216 -11.52 9.37 -4.79
CA MET A 216 -10.55 9.69 -5.83
C MET A 216 -11.06 10.75 -6.82
N TYR A 217 -10.22 11.76 -7.10
CA TYR A 217 -10.44 12.73 -8.16
C TYR A 217 -10.51 12.04 -9.53
N PRO A 218 -11.41 12.47 -10.43
CA PRO A 218 -11.51 11.91 -11.78
C PRO A 218 -10.18 11.96 -12.56
N ALA A 219 -9.39 13.02 -12.39
CA ALA A 219 -8.05 13.13 -12.99
C ALA A 219 -7.11 12.00 -12.52
N PHE A 220 -7.05 11.78 -11.21
CA PHE A 220 -6.25 10.71 -10.60
C PHE A 220 -6.77 9.31 -10.96
N LYS A 221 -8.09 9.13 -11.15
CA LYS A 221 -8.65 7.84 -11.59
C LYS A 221 -8.08 7.36 -12.94
N ARG A 222 -7.61 8.26 -13.80
CA ARG A 222 -6.91 7.88 -15.05
C ARG A 222 -5.57 7.20 -14.75
N VAL A 223 -4.77 7.79 -13.88
CA VAL A 223 -3.50 7.23 -13.38
C VAL A 223 -3.75 5.89 -12.68
N TRP A 224 -4.68 5.87 -11.72
CA TRP A 224 -5.00 4.69 -10.93
C TRP A 224 -5.56 3.55 -11.78
N GLY A 225 -6.47 3.86 -12.71
CA GLY A 225 -7.04 2.89 -13.63
C GLY A 225 -6.01 2.28 -14.56
N TYR A 226 -5.06 3.07 -15.07
CA TYR A 226 -3.95 2.57 -15.88
C TYR A 226 -3.01 1.67 -15.06
N PHE A 227 -2.69 2.06 -13.83
CA PHE A 227 -1.91 1.23 -12.91
C PHE A 227 -2.56 -0.15 -12.69
N GLN A 228 -3.84 -0.15 -12.28
CA GLN A 228 -4.56 -1.40 -11.99
C GLN A 228 -4.78 -2.27 -13.23
N LYS A 229 -5.09 -1.67 -14.39
CA LYS A 229 -5.41 -2.38 -15.63
C LYS A 229 -4.17 -2.90 -16.37
N SER A 230 -3.13 -2.09 -16.45
CA SER A 230 -1.99 -2.33 -17.33
C SER A 230 -0.74 -2.71 -16.53
N LEU A 231 -0.36 -1.89 -15.55
CA LEU A 231 0.93 -2.02 -14.88
C LEU A 231 0.99 -3.22 -13.93
N VAL A 232 -0.03 -3.43 -13.11
CA VAL A 232 -0.07 -4.59 -12.20
C VAL A 232 0.08 -5.90 -12.96
N ARG A 233 -0.61 -6.04 -14.09
CA ARG A 233 -0.51 -7.23 -14.96
C ARG A 233 0.89 -7.38 -15.55
N ARG A 234 1.48 -6.29 -16.05
CA ARG A 234 2.83 -6.32 -16.62
C ARG A 234 3.87 -6.71 -15.57
N TYR A 235 3.82 -6.09 -14.39
CA TYR A 235 4.70 -6.42 -13.27
C TYR A 235 4.57 -7.88 -12.84
N ALA A 236 3.33 -8.41 -12.74
CA ALA A 236 3.10 -9.81 -12.44
C ALA A 236 3.72 -10.74 -13.50
N SER A 237 3.58 -10.39 -14.78
CA SER A 237 4.13 -11.18 -15.88
C SER A 237 5.67 -11.22 -15.88
N GLU A 238 6.30 -10.06 -15.68
CA GLU A 238 7.76 -9.88 -15.70
C GLU A 238 8.45 -10.48 -14.47
N ARG A 239 7.79 -10.46 -13.30
CA ARG A 239 8.39 -10.83 -12.01
C ARG A 239 7.90 -12.15 -11.44
N ASN A 240 7.22 -12.96 -12.27
CA ASN A 240 6.65 -14.25 -11.89
C ASN A 240 5.65 -14.17 -10.71
N GLY A 241 4.79 -13.16 -10.79
CA GLY A 241 3.82 -12.78 -9.77
C GLY A 241 4.31 -11.64 -8.89
N VAL A 242 3.37 -10.87 -8.35
CA VAL A 242 3.64 -9.77 -7.42
C VAL A 242 2.62 -9.74 -6.29
N ASN A 243 3.09 -9.45 -5.07
CA ASN A 243 2.21 -8.98 -4.00
C ASN A 243 2.13 -7.45 -4.08
N VAL A 244 0.93 -6.91 -3.90
CA VAL A 244 0.67 -5.48 -3.98
C VAL A 244 -0.05 -5.06 -2.71
N VAL A 245 0.49 -4.05 -2.03
CA VAL A 245 -0.14 -3.37 -0.90
C VAL A 245 -0.38 -1.92 -1.26
N VAL A 246 -1.62 -1.47 -1.18
CA VAL A 246 -2.03 -0.10 -1.51
C VAL A 246 -2.84 0.54 -0.39
N GLY A 247 -2.83 1.86 -0.30
CA GLY A 247 -3.65 2.58 0.65
C GLY A 247 -3.51 4.11 0.56
N PRO A 248 -4.31 4.84 1.34
CA PRO A 248 -4.30 6.30 1.38
C PRO A 248 -3.18 6.86 2.26
N ILE A 249 -2.73 8.08 1.94
CA ILE A 249 -1.82 8.90 2.75
C ILE A 249 -2.47 10.26 3.04
N PHE A 250 -2.31 10.74 4.27
CA PHE A 250 -2.75 12.06 4.71
C PHE A 250 -1.51 12.82 5.23
N ASP A 251 -1.07 13.80 4.44
CA ASP A 251 0.05 14.70 4.71
C ASP A 251 -0.29 16.11 4.16
N TYR A 252 -1.13 16.84 4.90
CA TYR A 252 -1.63 18.18 4.57
C TYR A 252 -0.75 19.31 5.10
N ASP A 253 0.23 18.99 5.95
CA ASP A 253 1.25 19.92 6.41
C ASP A 253 2.61 19.73 5.70
N TYR A 254 2.70 18.71 4.83
CA TYR A 254 3.84 18.43 3.93
C TYR A 254 5.13 18.15 4.70
N ASN A 255 5.01 17.57 5.89
CA ASN A 255 6.15 17.29 6.77
C ASN A 255 6.75 15.88 6.55
N GLY A 256 6.16 15.07 5.65
CA GLY A 256 6.63 13.71 5.37
C GLY A 256 6.24 12.68 6.43
N LEU A 257 5.31 13.01 7.33
CA LEU A 257 4.80 12.17 8.40
C LEU A 257 3.28 12.10 8.30
N ARG A 258 2.73 11.05 8.89
CA ARG A 258 1.29 10.87 8.98
C ARG A 258 0.61 12.01 9.75
N ASP A 259 -0.43 12.59 9.14
CA ASP A 259 -1.31 13.55 9.78
C ASP A 259 -2.12 12.98 10.95
N SER A 260 -2.41 13.88 11.90
CA SER A 260 -3.46 13.70 12.90
C SER A 260 -4.84 14.03 12.32
N ALA A 261 -5.91 13.60 12.99
CA ALA A 261 -7.28 13.93 12.55
C ALA A 261 -7.55 15.44 12.50
N GLU A 262 -6.84 16.24 13.30
CA GLU A 262 -6.96 17.69 13.36
C GLU A 262 -6.25 18.38 12.19
N THR A 263 -5.22 17.75 11.63
CA THR A 263 -4.42 18.30 10.53
C THR A 263 -5.11 18.14 9.17
N ILE A 264 -6.03 17.17 9.03
CA ILE A 264 -6.70 16.83 7.77
C ILE A 264 -7.72 17.92 7.40
N LYS A 265 -7.55 18.54 6.22
CA LYS A 265 -8.29 19.75 5.82
C LYS A 265 -9.41 19.54 4.80
N GLN A 266 -9.41 18.43 4.05
CA GLN A 266 -10.36 18.25 2.95
C GLN A 266 -11.25 17.01 3.15
N TYR A 267 -12.52 17.17 2.80
CA TYR A 267 -13.58 16.21 3.07
C TYR A 267 -14.60 16.16 1.92
N VAL A 268 -15.07 14.97 1.55
CA VAL A 268 -16.21 14.77 0.65
C VAL A 268 -17.49 15.01 1.42
N SER A 269 -18.30 15.98 0.96
CA SER A 269 -19.55 16.38 1.62
C SER A 269 -19.40 16.63 3.13
N GLY A 270 -18.20 17.03 3.58
CA GLY A 270 -17.89 17.33 4.99
C GLY A 270 -17.67 16.12 5.90
N SER A 271 -17.70 14.87 5.41
CA SER A 271 -17.60 13.69 6.27
C SER A 271 -16.50 12.68 5.90
N VAL A 272 -16.21 12.47 4.61
CA VAL A 272 -15.18 11.48 4.19
C VAL A 272 -13.87 12.20 3.91
N GLN A 273 -12.81 11.88 4.65
CA GLN A 273 -11.50 12.51 4.48
C GLN A 273 -10.89 12.19 3.11
N ILE A 274 -10.37 13.19 2.42
CA ILE A 274 -9.72 13.03 1.12
C ILE A 274 -8.22 12.77 1.35
N PRO A 275 -7.63 11.68 0.80
CA PRO A 275 -6.19 11.46 0.89
C PRO A 275 -5.42 12.53 0.11
N SER A 276 -4.26 12.93 0.63
CA SER A 276 -3.30 13.78 -0.09
C SER A 276 -2.55 13.00 -1.17
N HIS A 277 -2.29 11.72 -0.93
CA HIS A 277 -1.57 10.80 -1.81
C HIS A 277 -2.14 9.39 -1.69
N TYR A 278 -1.78 8.53 -2.63
CA TYR A 278 -1.97 7.08 -2.54
C TYR A 278 -0.63 6.37 -2.65
N TYR A 279 -0.37 5.44 -1.76
CA TYR A 279 0.83 4.62 -1.84
C TYR A 279 0.56 3.29 -2.54
N ILE A 280 1.61 2.78 -3.17
CA ILE A 280 1.67 1.46 -3.76
C ILE A 280 3.00 0.84 -3.32
N VAL A 281 2.96 -0.35 -2.74
CA VAL A 281 4.14 -1.18 -2.46
C VAL A 281 3.99 -2.46 -3.27
N VAL A 282 4.94 -2.74 -4.16
CA VAL A 282 4.97 -3.95 -4.98
C VAL A 282 6.16 -4.79 -4.56
N THR A 283 5.90 -6.06 -4.28
CA THR A 283 6.92 -7.02 -3.84
C THR A 283 6.91 -8.26 -4.72
N SER A 284 8.09 -8.71 -5.12
CA SER A 284 8.30 -9.99 -5.78
C SER A 284 9.50 -10.71 -5.16
N CYS A 285 9.75 -11.94 -5.58
CA CYS A 285 11.04 -12.56 -5.30
C CYS A 285 12.14 -11.85 -6.11
N LEU A 286 13.35 -11.73 -5.56
CA LEU A 286 14.50 -11.23 -6.31
C LEU A 286 14.92 -12.23 -7.40
N ASP A 287 14.75 -13.52 -7.11
CA ASP A 287 14.88 -14.60 -8.10
C ASP A 287 13.55 -14.79 -8.83
N TYR A 288 13.46 -14.26 -10.05
CA TYR A 288 12.24 -14.32 -10.88
C TYR A 288 11.87 -15.73 -11.35
N THR A 289 12.63 -16.77 -11.01
CA THR A 289 12.21 -18.17 -11.22
C THR A 289 11.25 -18.65 -10.15
N GLN A 290 11.26 -18.02 -8.97
CA GLN A 290 10.37 -18.33 -7.85
C GLN A 290 9.13 -17.44 -7.87
N THR A 291 8.02 -17.98 -7.40
CA THR A 291 6.77 -17.23 -7.25
C THR A 291 6.75 -16.53 -5.89
N VAL A 292 5.90 -15.51 -5.74
CA VAL A 292 5.78 -14.70 -4.53
C VAL A 292 5.45 -15.54 -3.29
N ASP A 293 4.58 -16.53 -3.44
CA ASP A 293 4.12 -17.45 -2.41
C ASP A 293 5.17 -18.48 -1.98
N SER A 294 6.16 -18.76 -2.85
CA SER A 294 7.23 -19.73 -2.59
C SER A 294 8.60 -19.11 -2.38
N CYS A 295 8.69 -17.77 -2.32
CA CYS A 295 9.97 -17.07 -2.25
C CYS A 295 10.68 -17.30 -0.91
N ALA A 296 11.76 -18.09 -0.95
CA ALA A 296 12.62 -18.32 0.21
C ALA A 296 13.81 -17.33 0.29
N GLY A 297 14.13 -16.68 -0.83
CA GLY A 297 15.29 -15.81 -1.01
C GLY A 297 15.07 -14.34 -0.61
N PRO A 298 15.99 -13.45 -1.02
CA PRO A 298 15.79 -12.01 -0.90
C PRO A 298 14.58 -11.52 -1.70
N LEU A 299 13.94 -10.47 -1.21
CA LEU A 299 12.81 -9.83 -1.87
C LEU A 299 13.29 -8.74 -2.81
N SER A 300 12.54 -8.52 -3.89
CA SER A 300 12.64 -7.33 -4.73
C SER A 300 11.43 -6.46 -4.46
N VAL A 301 11.66 -5.17 -4.21
CA VAL A 301 10.60 -4.20 -3.89
C VAL A 301 10.75 -2.95 -4.72
N PHE A 302 9.62 -2.33 -5.02
CA PHE A 302 9.54 -0.95 -5.44
C PHE A 302 8.22 -0.36 -4.94
N SER A 303 8.21 0.93 -4.70
CA SER A 303 7.05 1.62 -4.15
C SER A 303 6.88 2.99 -4.77
N PHE A 304 5.65 3.49 -4.71
CA PHE A 304 5.26 4.79 -5.22
C PHE A 304 4.42 5.52 -4.19
N ILE A 305 4.54 6.85 -4.16
CA ILE A 305 3.65 7.74 -3.42
C ILE A 305 3.07 8.73 -4.43
N LEU A 306 1.88 8.43 -4.93
CA LEU A 306 1.29 9.17 -6.04
C LEU A 306 0.46 10.36 -5.52
N PRO A 307 0.70 11.59 -6.01
CA PRO A 307 -0.04 12.77 -5.56
C PRO A 307 -1.50 12.71 -6.01
N HIS A 308 -2.42 12.86 -5.06
CA HIS A 308 -3.84 12.80 -5.32
C HIS A 308 -4.38 14.19 -5.68
N ARG A 309 -4.32 14.53 -6.97
CA ARG A 309 -4.67 15.86 -7.50
C ARG A 309 -5.96 15.86 -8.33
N SER A 310 -6.60 17.03 -8.39
CA SER A 310 -7.81 17.30 -9.19
C SER A 310 -7.55 17.39 -10.70
N ASP A 311 -6.30 17.58 -11.10
CA ASP A 311 -5.81 17.75 -12.46
C ASP A 311 -4.54 16.90 -12.68
N ASN A 312 -4.13 16.78 -13.95
CA ASN A 312 -2.89 16.08 -14.36
C ASN A 312 -1.90 17.06 -14.99
N ASP A 313 -1.86 18.31 -14.51
CA ASP A 313 -1.03 19.39 -15.11
C ASP A 313 0.47 19.14 -14.96
N GLU A 314 0.88 18.28 -14.01
CA GLU A 314 2.26 17.80 -13.88
C GLU A 314 2.72 17.03 -15.12
N SER A 315 1.79 16.31 -15.76
CA SER A 315 2.05 15.56 -16.99
C SER A 315 1.60 16.39 -18.18
N CYS A 316 2.54 17.07 -18.84
CA CYS A 316 2.24 17.96 -19.98
C CYS A 316 1.49 17.26 -21.13
N ASN A 317 1.70 15.95 -21.31
CA ASN A 317 1.05 15.13 -22.34
C ASN A 317 -0.23 14.43 -21.82
N SER A 318 -0.81 14.88 -20.70
CA SER A 318 -1.98 14.24 -20.09
C SER A 318 -3.24 14.29 -20.94
N SER A 319 -3.28 15.13 -21.99
CA SER A 319 -4.34 15.11 -23.01
C SER A 319 -4.28 13.88 -23.92
N GLU A 320 -3.15 13.19 -23.97
CA GLU A 320 -2.95 11.98 -24.76
C GLU A 320 -3.40 10.71 -23.99
N ASP A 321 -3.26 9.57 -24.65
CA ASP A 321 -3.52 8.25 -24.07
C ASP A 321 -2.62 7.98 -22.86
N GLU A 322 -3.16 7.34 -21.82
CA GLU A 322 -2.47 7.05 -20.55
C GLU A 322 -1.14 6.30 -20.75
N THR A 323 -1.02 5.50 -21.80
CA THR A 323 0.21 4.77 -22.15
C THR A 323 1.43 5.67 -22.37
N LYS A 324 1.21 6.95 -22.69
CA LYS A 324 2.29 7.86 -23.07
C LYS A 324 2.87 8.69 -21.93
N TRP A 325 2.18 8.78 -20.79
CA TRP A 325 2.55 9.72 -19.72
C TRP A 325 2.42 9.15 -18.31
N VAL A 326 1.54 8.17 -18.07
CA VAL A 326 1.27 7.68 -16.70
C VAL A 326 2.50 6.98 -16.11
N GLU A 327 3.24 6.21 -16.91
CA GLU A 327 4.44 5.53 -16.43
C GLU A 327 5.55 6.49 -16.02
N GLU A 328 5.74 7.57 -16.79
CA GLU A 328 6.72 8.61 -16.48
C GLU A 328 6.37 9.31 -15.16
N LEU A 329 5.08 9.64 -14.97
CA LEU A 329 4.59 10.19 -13.71
C LEU A 329 4.86 9.24 -12.54
N ILE A 330 4.45 7.97 -12.65
CA ILE A 330 4.62 6.98 -11.58
C ILE A 330 6.11 6.76 -11.25
N LYS A 331 6.98 6.67 -12.26
CA LYS A 331 8.43 6.52 -12.08
C LYS A 331 9.04 7.72 -11.36
N THR A 332 8.56 8.94 -11.65
CA THR A 332 9.01 10.17 -10.98
C THR A 332 8.63 10.19 -9.49
N HIS A 333 7.50 9.59 -9.14
CA HIS A 333 6.99 9.47 -7.77
C HIS A 333 7.36 8.13 -7.10
N THR A 334 8.49 7.55 -7.49
CA THR A 334 9.09 6.41 -6.79
C THR A 334 9.50 6.81 -5.37
N ALA A 335 9.32 5.89 -4.42
CA ALA A 335 9.56 6.13 -3.01
C ALA A 335 10.16 4.88 -2.35
N ARG A 336 10.77 5.05 -1.18
CA ARG A 336 11.20 3.93 -0.34
C ARG A 336 9.98 3.41 0.42
N ILE A 337 9.99 2.14 0.82
CA ILE A 337 8.98 1.63 1.76
C ILE A 337 9.04 2.44 3.06
N ARG A 338 10.24 2.88 3.46
CA ARG A 338 10.41 3.71 4.65
C ARG A 338 9.62 5.02 4.58
N ASP A 339 9.52 5.65 3.41
CA ASP A 339 8.73 6.86 3.22
C ASP A 339 7.24 6.56 3.40
N VAL A 340 6.77 5.43 2.85
CA VAL A 340 5.40 4.95 3.04
C VAL A 340 5.11 4.69 4.53
N GLU A 341 6.03 4.07 5.27
CA GLU A 341 5.87 3.83 6.72
C GLU A 341 5.71 5.12 7.52
N LEU A 342 6.54 6.13 7.22
CA LEU A 342 6.51 7.44 7.88
C LEU A 342 5.17 8.16 7.63
N LEU A 343 4.70 8.14 6.38
CA LEU A 343 3.47 8.82 5.96
C LEU A 343 2.17 8.10 6.36
N THR A 344 2.22 6.79 6.60
CA THR A 344 1.03 6.00 6.93
C THR A 344 0.93 5.64 8.40
N GLY A 345 2.06 5.56 9.11
CA GLY A 345 2.13 4.97 10.44
C GLY A 345 1.98 3.44 10.42
N LEU A 346 2.36 2.79 9.32
CA LEU A 346 2.40 1.34 9.18
C LEU A 346 3.84 0.82 9.31
N ASP A 347 4.00 -0.45 9.66
CA ASP A 347 5.29 -1.15 9.61
C ASP A 347 5.15 -2.47 8.83
N PHE A 348 5.85 -2.58 7.70
CA PHE A 348 5.75 -3.69 6.76
C PHE A 348 6.77 -4.81 7.05
N TYR A 349 6.59 -5.97 6.41
CA TYR A 349 7.56 -7.08 6.38
C TYR A 349 7.96 -7.64 7.76
N ARG A 350 6.98 -7.74 8.66
CA ARG A 350 7.20 -8.23 10.03
C ARG A 350 7.30 -9.75 10.13
N ARG A 351 6.85 -10.47 9.11
CA ARG A 351 6.94 -11.93 9.04
C ARG A 351 7.65 -12.33 7.74
N THR A 352 8.96 -12.49 7.81
CA THR A 352 9.80 -12.94 6.70
C THR A 352 10.84 -13.94 7.18
N SER A 353 11.50 -14.65 6.26
CA SER A 353 12.65 -15.51 6.55
C SER A 353 13.98 -14.74 6.68
N ARG A 354 13.96 -13.42 6.45
CA ARG A 354 15.14 -12.55 6.41
C ARG A 354 15.44 -11.98 7.80
N THR A 355 16.69 -11.57 8.02
CA THR A 355 17.04 -10.87 9.27
C THR A 355 16.40 -9.47 9.28
N TYR A 356 16.20 -8.90 10.46
CA TYR A 356 15.59 -7.57 10.54
C TYR A 356 16.48 -6.49 9.90
N GLU A 357 17.81 -6.62 9.97
CA GLU A 357 18.77 -5.74 9.29
C GLU A 357 18.59 -5.76 7.77
N GLU A 358 18.40 -6.95 7.18
CA GLU A 358 18.12 -7.09 5.75
C GLU A 358 16.78 -6.45 5.38
N ILE A 359 15.77 -6.56 6.25
CA ILE A 359 14.49 -5.88 6.06
C ILE A 359 14.63 -4.36 6.17
N LEU A 360 15.46 -3.83 7.07
CA LEU A 360 15.73 -2.39 7.13
C LEU A 360 16.42 -1.90 5.87
N SER A 361 17.44 -2.62 5.37
CA SER A 361 18.09 -2.31 4.09
C SER A 361 17.10 -2.38 2.91
N LEU A 362 16.17 -3.35 2.93
CA LEU A 362 15.11 -3.46 1.93
C LEU A 362 14.15 -2.27 2.01
N LYS A 363 13.80 -1.81 3.22
CA LYS A 363 12.88 -0.69 3.43
C LYS A 363 13.47 0.65 2.98
N THR A 364 14.78 0.82 3.06
CA THR A 364 15.51 2.01 2.60
C THR A 364 15.89 1.97 1.12
N TYR A 365 15.65 0.85 0.43
CA TYR A 365 15.94 0.75 -1.00
C TYR A 365 15.03 1.69 -1.81
N LEU A 366 15.63 2.45 -2.72
CA LEU A 366 14.94 3.28 -3.69
C LEU A 366 15.18 2.74 -5.10
N HIS A 367 14.09 2.46 -5.82
CA HIS A 367 14.16 2.02 -7.21
C HIS A 367 14.12 3.24 -8.13
N THR A 368 15.26 3.61 -8.71
CA THR A 368 15.45 4.93 -9.35
C THR A 368 15.13 4.98 -10.85
N TYR A 369 14.85 3.85 -11.50
CA TYR A 369 14.55 3.75 -12.95
C TYR A 369 15.56 4.44 -13.91
N GLU A 370 16.69 4.97 -13.42
CA GLU A 370 17.70 5.71 -14.19
C GLU A 370 18.35 4.86 -15.30
N SER A 371 18.28 3.53 -15.21
CA SER A 371 18.79 2.62 -16.25
C SER A 371 17.81 2.33 -17.38
N GLU A 372 16.55 2.78 -17.25
CA GLU A 372 15.47 2.58 -18.23
C GLU A 372 15.11 3.85 -19.01
N ILE A 373 15.75 4.97 -18.67
CA ILE A 373 15.67 6.28 -19.34
C ILE A 373 16.94 6.43 -20.17
#